data_AF-A0A958GB29-F1
#
_entry.id   AF-A0A958GB29-F1
#
_cell.length_a   1.000
_cell.length_b   1.000
_cell.length_c   1.000
_cell.angle_alpha   90.00
_cell.angle_beta   90.00
_cell.angle_gamma   90.00
#
_symmetry.space_group_name_H-M   'P 1'
#
loop_
_entity.id
_entity.type
_entity.pdbx_description
1 polymer ?
#
loop_
_entity_poly.entity_id
_entity_poly.type
_entity_poly.pdbx_seq_one_letter_code
_entity_poly.pdbx_strand_id
1 'polypeptide(L)'
;DNAPLVSFRGKKEAQVYLERLVDRYQLCQKLAGIDKRKGPCFRYHLKQCRGACAGAETPENYNVRVREAFRMFNYPHPDFAVLGAGRRSGERSLVLVEGGVYQGFGYLELPLKKPALPYFRRAITPRGDNQDIRRIINGYLKKNQSDEVIFM
;
A
#
# COMPACT_ATOMS: atom_id res chain seq x y z
N ASP A 1 8.16 -15.66 5.88
CA ASP A 1 8.21 -14.81 4.68
C ASP A 1 9.03 -13.55 4.92
N ASN A 2 10.04 -13.32 4.06
CA ASN A 2 10.91 -12.13 4.07
C ASN A 2 10.59 -11.18 2.90
N ALA A 3 9.41 -11.31 2.29
CA ALA A 3 9.01 -10.46 1.17
C ALA A 3 8.86 -9.00 1.65
N PRO A 4 9.46 -8.03 0.96
CA PRO A 4 9.37 -6.63 1.35
C PRO A 4 7.94 -6.12 1.17
N LEU A 5 7.40 -5.45 2.20
CA LEU A 5 6.05 -4.88 2.16
C LEU A 5 5.94 -3.69 1.19
N VAL A 6 7.03 -2.94 1.05
CA VAL A 6 7.14 -1.75 0.20
C VAL A 6 8.62 -1.50 -0.09
N SER A 7 8.93 -1.02 -1.30
CA SER A 7 10.28 -0.63 -1.73
C SER A 7 10.38 0.88 -1.88
N PHE A 8 11.59 1.42 -1.68
CA PHE A 8 11.90 2.84 -1.78
C PHE A 8 13.16 3.04 -2.62
N ARG A 9 13.34 4.23 -3.21
CA ARG A 9 14.53 4.53 -4.02
C ARG A 9 15.78 4.68 -3.16
N GLY A 10 15.62 4.91 -1.86
CA GLY A 10 16.73 4.94 -0.93
C GLY A 10 16.31 4.93 0.53
N LYS A 11 17.29 4.70 1.41
CA LYS A 11 17.09 4.59 2.87
C LYS A 11 16.41 5.81 3.49
N LYS A 12 16.78 7.02 3.05
CA LYS A 12 16.23 8.28 3.60
C LYS A 12 14.71 8.37 3.35
N GLU A 13 14.26 7.98 2.16
CA GLU A 13 12.85 7.94 1.80
C GLU A 13 12.10 6.92 2.65
N ALA A 14 12.66 5.71 2.79
CA ALA A 14 12.11 4.66 3.65
C ALA A 14 11.97 5.11 5.12
N GLN A 15 12.96 5.83 5.64
CA GLN A 15 12.97 6.30 7.01
C GLN A 15 11.95 7.42 7.26
N VAL A 16 11.89 8.42 6.39
CA VAL A 16 10.86 9.47 6.45
C VAL A 16 9.47 8.87 6.38
N TYR A 17 9.29 7.85 5.54
CA TYR A 17 8.03 7.17 5.42
C TYR A 17 7.68 6.37 6.68
N LEU A 18 8.61 5.59 7.23
CA LEU A 18 8.42 4.85 8.48
C LEU A 18 8.05 5.80 9.64
N GLU A 19 8.69 6.97 9.73
CA GLU A 19 8.35 8.00 10.71
C GLU A 19 6.90 8.48 10.58
N ARG A 20 6.41 8.71 9.34
CA ARG A 20 5.01 9.07 9.09
C ARG A 20 4.03 7.98 9.52
N LEU A 21 4.39 6.70 9.36
CA LEU A 21 3.56 5.58 9.84
C LEU A 21 3.50 5.56 11.35
N VAL A 22 4.66 5.70 11.99
CA VAL A 22 4.77 5.71 13.44
C VAL A 22 3.92 6.82 14.02
N ASP A 23 3.94 8.00 13.41
CA ASP A 23 3.15 9.14 13.85
C ASP A 23 1.65 8.93 13.60
N ARG A 24 1.26 8.47 12.40
CA ARG A 24 -0.15 8.24 12.04
C ARG A 24 -0.82 7.21 12.94
N TYR A 25 -0.13 6.12 13.26
CA TYR A 25 -0.69 5.00 14.02
C TYR A 25 -0.26 5.02 15.50
N GLN A 26 0.35 6.11 15.97
CA GLN A 26 0.85 6.28 17.34
C GLN A 26 1.69 5.07 17.82
N LEU A 27 2.55 4.58 16.93
CA LEU A 27 3.44 3.46 17.23
C LEU A 27 4.64 3.95 18.04
N CYS A 28 5.37 3.01 18.63
CA CYS A 28 6.52 3.33 19.45
C CYS A 28 7.76 3.39 18.56
N GLN A 29 8.42 4.55 18.49
CA GLN A 29 9.67 4.71 17.72
C GLN A 29 10.77 3.72 18.11
N LYS A 30 10.82 3.29 19.38
CA LYS A 30 11.79 2.32 19.86
C LYS A 30 11.51 0.92 19.31
N LEU A 31 10.26 0.48 19.40
CA LEU A 31 9.83 -0.81 18.85
C LEU A 31 9.84 -0.82 17.31
N ALA A 32 9.68 0.34 16.67
CA ALA A 32 9.85 0.52 15.24
C ALA A 32 11.33 0.61 14.79
N GLY A 33 12.29 0.54 15.71
CA GLY A 33 13.73 0.56 15.40
C GLY A 33 14.31 1.93 15.04
N ILE A 34 13.55 3.01 15.22
CA ILE A 34 13.97 4.40 14.94
C ILE A 34 14.80 4.96 16.10
N ASP A 35 14.33 4.77 17.34
CA ASP A 35 15.00 5.26 18.55
C ASP A 35 15.76 4.11 19.23
N LYS A 36 17.05 4.31 19.51
CA LYS A 36 17.94 3.33 20.15
C LYS A 36 18.34 3.70 21.58
N ARG A 37 17.81 4.81 22.12
CA ARG A 37 18.18 5.28 23.47
C ARG A 37 17.68 4.33 24.56
N LYS A 38 18.34 4.39 25.72
CA LYS A 38 17.92 3.68 26.94
C LYS A 38 16.68 4.37 27.54
N GLY A 39 15.86 3.61 28.27
CA GLY A 39 14.61 4.11 28.86
C GLY A 39 13.44 4.26 27.86
N PRO A 40 12.32 4.86 28.30
CA PRO A 40 11.17 5.20 27.45
C PRO A 40 11.55 6.10 26.27
N CYS A 41 10.86 5.96 25.13
CA CYS A 41 11.12 6.80 23.96
C CYS A 41 10.63 8.23 24.18
N PHE A 42 11.26 9.20 23.50
CA PHE A 42 10.90 10.62 23.65
C PHE A 42 9.43 10.92 23.31
N ARG A 43 8.87 10.21 22.32
CA ARG A 43 7.45 10.36 21.94
C ARG A 43 6.47 9.96 23.03
N TYR A 44 6.84 9.07 23.95
CA TYR A 44 6.01 8.77 25.11
C TYR A 44 5.91 9.98 26.03
N HIS A 45 7.02 10.68 26.29
CA HIS A 45 7.03 11.90 27.09
C HIS A 45 6.21 13.04 26.46
N LEU A 46 6.14 13.07 25.11
CA LEU A 46 5.29 13.99 24.37
C LEU A 46 3.83 13.52 24.21
N LYS A 47 3.44 12.38 24.80
CA LYS A 47 2.11 11.74 24.63
C LYS A 47 1.75 11.45 23.16
N GLN A 48 2.75 11.25 22.31
CA GLN A 48 2.60 10.95 20.87
C GLN A 48 2.64 9.44 20.57
N CYS A 49 2.94 8.61 21.55
CA CYS A 49 2.72 7.16 21.50
C CYS A 49 2.17 6.66 22.84
N ARG A 50 1.60 5.45 22.86
CA ARG A 50 0.94 4.90 24.06
C ARG A 50 1.88 4.19 25.05
N GLY A 51 3.20 4.39 24.90
CA GLY A 51 4.18 3.92 25.88
C GLY A 51 4.44 2.41 25.91
N ALA A 52 4.27 1.68 24.80
CA ALA A 52 4.56 0.24 24.73
C ALA A 52 5.98 -0.11 25.19
N CYS A 53 7.01 0.67 24.82
CA CYS A 53 8.38 0.44 25.29
C CYS A 53 8.63 0.76 26.78
N ALA A 54 7.66 1.39 27.44
CA ALA A 54 7.70 1.74 28.86
C ALA A 54 6.79 0.81 29.70
N GLY A 55 6.16 -0.19 29.09
CA GLY A 55 5.19 -1.08 29.75
C GLY A 55 3.83 -0.44 30.03
N ALA A 56 3.59 0.79 29.57
CA ALA A 56 2.32 1.50 29.78
C ALA A 56 1.20 1.04 28.81
N GLU A 57 1.56 0.28 27.78
CA GLU A 57 0.63 -0.33 26.83
C GLU A 57 0.96 -1.81 26.67
N THR A 58 -0.09 -2.64 26.64
CA THR A 58 0.06 -4.07 26.43
C THR A 58 0.45 -4.41 24.99
N PRO A 59 1.18 -5.52 24.78
CA PRO A 59 1.53 -5.98 23.43
C PRO A 59 0.32 -6.16 22.51
N GLU A 60 -0.81 -6.63 23.03
CA GLU A 60 -2.04 -6.87 22.26
C GLU A 60 -2.57 -5.57 21.66
N ASN A 61 -2.69 -4.53 22.48
CA ASN A 61 -3.17 -3.21 22.07
C ASN A 61 -2.21 -2.52 21.09
N TYR A 62 -0.91 -2.66 21.32
CA TYR A 62 0.10 -2.19 20.39
C TYR A 62 -0.03 -2.87 19.02
N ASN A 63 -0.15 -4.20 19.02
CA ASN A 63 -0.21 -5.02 17.82
C ASN A 63 -1.49 -4.80 16.99
N VAL A 64 -2.60 -4.36 17.59
CA VAL A 64 -3.78 -3.92 16.82
C VAL A 64 -3.40 -2.78 15.88
N ARG A 65 -2.74 -1.73 16.37
CA ARG A 65 -2.34 -0.58 15.53
C ARG A 65 -1.23 -0.92 14.55
N VAL A 66 -0.33 -1.84 14.91
CA VAL A 66 0.66 -2.39 13.96
C VAL A 66 -0.06 -3.09 12.79
N ARG A 67 -1.07 -3.90 13.06
CA ARG A 67 -1.87 -4.55 12.00
C ARG A 67 -2.64 -3.53 11.15
N GLU A 68 -3.18 -2.48 11.76
CA GLU A 68 -3.81 -1.37 11.00
C GLU A 68 -2.81 -0.63 10.11
N ALA A 69 -1.59 -0.42 10.59
CA ALA A 69 -0.50 0.11 9.78
C ALA A 69 -0.16 -0.86 8.64
N PHE A 70 -0.14 -2.18 8.87
CA PHE A 70 0.12 -3.14 7.79
C PHE A 70 -0.95 -3.16 6.71
N ARG A 71 -2.23 -2.98 7.08
CA ARG A 71 -3.34 -2.95 6.12
C ARG A 71 -3.21 -1.88 5.04
N MET A 72 -2.43 -0.82 5.26
CA MET A 72 -2.22 0.20 4.23
C MET A 72 -1.34 -0.26 3.07
N PHE A 73 -0.57 -1.32 3.26
CA PHE A 73 0.30 -1.90 2.22
C PHE A 73 -0.39 -2.95 1.37
N ASN A 74 -1.51 -3.47 1.87
CA ASN A 74 -2.24 -4.53 1.22
C ASN A 74 -3.35 -3.95 0.35
N TYR A 75 -3.42 -4.43 -0.88
CA TYR A 75 -4.64 -4.35 -1.65
C TYR A 75 -5.69 -5.33 -1.09
N PRO A 76 -6.99 -5.12 -1.37
CA PRO A 76 -8.03 -6.08 -0.99
C PRO A 76 -7.81 -7.48 -1.58
N HIS A 77 -7.25 -7.54 -2.79
CA HIS A 77 -6.82 -8.76 -3.47
C HIS A 77 -5.41 -8.57 -4.03
N PRO A 78 -4.57 -9.63 -4.05
CA PRO A 78 -3.21 -9.54 -4.58
C PRO A 78 -3.19 -9.38 -6.11
N ASP A 79 -4.18 -9.94 -6.81
CA ASP A 79 -4.24 -9.99 -8.26
C ASP A 79 -5.56 -9.40 -8.75
N PHE A 80 -5.50 -8.26 -9.43
CA PHE A 80 -6.67 -7.64 -10.02
C PHE A 80 -6.33 -6.65 -11.12
N ALA A 81 -7.29 -6.43 -12.01
CA ALA A 81 -7.26 -5.39 -13.03
C ALA A 81 -8.41 -4.41 -12.79
N VAL A 82 -8.13 -3.11 -12.84
CA VAL A 82 -9.16 -2.06 -12.85
C VAL A 82 -9.35 -1.60 -14.29
N LEU A 83 -10.58 -1.72 -14.78
CA LEU A 83 -10.96 -1.32 -16.12
C LEU A 83 -11.90 -0.11 -16.08
N GLY A 84 -11.38 1.05 -16.50
CA GLY A 84 -12.15 2.30 -16.53
C GLY A 84 -12.47 2.80 -17.93
N ALA A 85 -12.94 4.04 -18.00
CA ALA A 85 -13.14 4.75 -19.27
C ALA A 85 -11.81 4.87 -20.04
N GLY A 86 -11.85 4.58 -21.34
CA GLY A 86 -10.71 4.83 -22.25
C GLY A 86 -10.63 6.29 -22.68
N ARG A 87 -9.59 6.61 -23.47
CA ARG A 87 -9.38 7.98 -24.00
C ARG A 87 -10.33 8.32 -25.14
N ARG A 88 -10.86 7.30 -25.80
CA ARG A 88 -11.74 7.41 -26.97
C ARG A 88 -12.88 6.39 -26.88
N SER A 89 -13.93 6.63 -27.66
CA SER A 89 -14.99 5.63 -27.85
C SER A 89 -14.40 4.34 -28.42
N GLY A 90 -14.83 3.19 -27.87
CA GLY A 90 -14.29 1.88 -28.23
C GLY A 90 -13.02 1.47 -27.48
N GLU A 91 -12.57 2.25 -26.48
CA GLU A 91 -11.40 1.93 -25.66
C GLU A 91 -11.76 1.85 -24.16
N ARG A 92 -11.07 1.00 -23.38
CA ARG A 92 -11.08 0.99 -21.90
C ARG A 92 -9.69 1.27 -21.37
N SER A 93 -9.57 1.98 -20.24
CA SER A 93 -8.31 2.06 -19.51
C SER A 93 -8.08 0.78 -18.71
N LEU A 94 -6.81 0.46 -18.43
CA LEU A 94 -6.39 -0.71 -17.66
C LEU A 94 -5.34 -0.29 -16.63
N VAL A 95 -5.53 -0.71 -15.38
CA VAL A 95 -4.52 -0.67 -14.31
C VAL A 95 -4.37 -2.10 -13.80
N LEU A 96 -3.14 -2.62 -13.79
CA LEU A 96 -2.87 -4.00 -13.38
C LEU A 96 -2.10 -4.04 -12.05
N VAL A 97 -2.58 -4.85 -11.12
CA VAL A 97 -1.90 -5.23 -9.89
C VAL A 97 -1.78 -6.76 -9.88
N GLU A 98 -0.59 -7.24 -9.59
CA GLU A 98 -0.28 -8.67 -9.52
C GLU A 98 0.65 -8.95 -8.34
N GLY A 99 0.36 -9.96 -7.54
CA GLY A 99 1.09 -10.29 -6.32
C GLY A 99 1.11 -9.16 -5.28
N GLY A 100 0.10 -8.29 -5.30
CA GLY A 100 0.03 -7.08 -4.48
C GLY A 100 0.96 -5.95 -4.94
N VAL A 101 1.51 -6.04 -6.15
CA VAL A 101 2.44 -5.07 -6.73
C VAL A 101 1.81 -4.46 -7.99
N TYR A 102 1.81 -3.14 -8.07
CA TYR A 102 1.39 -2.45 -9.30
C TYR A 102 2.35 -2.77 -10.45
N GLN A 103 1.80 -3.24 -11.57
CA GLN A 103 2.59 -3.67 -12.73
C GLN A 103 2.65 -2.59 -13.81
N GLY A 104 1.62 -1.75 -13.93
CA GLY A 104 1.54 -0.72 -14.97
C GLY A 104 0.12 -0.33 -15.34
N PHE A 105 0.01 0.52 -16.35
CA PHE A 105 -1.27 0.97 -16.90
C PHE A 105 -1.27 0.84 -18.41
N GLY A 106 -2.44 0.78 -19.02
CA GLY A 106 -2.58 0.66 -20.47
C GLY A 106 -4.00 0.98 -20.93
N TYR A 107 -4.27 0.63 -22.18
CA TYR A 107 -5.55 0.80 -22.81
C TYR A 107 -5.89 -0.42 -23.66
N LEU A 108 -7.17 -0.78 -23.68
CA LEU A 108 -7.70 -1.97 -24.35
C LEU A 108 -8.75 -1.56 -25.37
N GLU A 109 -8.63 -2.06 -26.59
CA GLU A 109 -9.65 -1.91 -27.63
C GLU A 109 -10.84 -2.84 -27.37
N LEU A 110 -12.05 -2.32 -27.57
CA LEU A 110 -13.29 -3.07 -27.45
C LEU A 110 -13.69 -3.72 -28.79
N PRO A 111 -14.33 -4.91 -28.76
CA PRO A 111 -14.65 -5.70 -27.57
C PRO A 111 -13.42 -6.44 -27.02
N LEU A 112 -13.36 -6.60 -25.69
CA LEU A 112 -12.27 -7.34 -25.04
C LEU A 112 -12.31 -8.81 -25.46
N LYS A 113 -11.25 -9.28 -26.11
CA LYS A 113 -11.10 -10.70 -26.46
C LYS A 113 -10.39 -11.44 -25.33
N LYS A 114 -11.13 -12.28 -24.58
CA LYS A 114 -10.63 -13.14 -23.49
C LYS A 114 -9.85 -12.36 -22.40
N PRO A 115 -10.55 -11.59 -21.54
CA PRO A 115 -9.91 -10.86 -20.45
C PRO A 115 -9.30 -11.84 -19.44
N ALA A 116 -7.97 -11.91 -19.38
CA ALA A 116 -7.21 -12.76 -18.48
C ALA A 116 -5.82 -12.16 -18.21
N LEU A 117 -5.16 -12.59 -17.12
CA LEU A 117 -3.87 -12.06 -16.69
C LEU A 117 -2.79 -11.98 -17.80
N PRO A 118 -2.57 -13.02 -18.64
CA PRO A 118 -1.58 -12.93 -19.73
C PRO A 118 -1.92 -11.88 -20.79
N TYR A 119 -3.21 -11.61 -21.00
CA TYR A 119 -3.66 -10.56 -21.91
C TYR A 119 -3.37 -9.17 -21.32
N PHE A 120 -3.69 -8.96 -20.04
CA PHE A 120 -3.43 -7.68 -19.37
C PHE A 120 -1.94 -7.35 -19.25
N ARG A 121 -1.08 -8.34 -18.92
CA ARG A 121 0.38 -8.13 -18.87
C ARG A 121 0.95 -7.58 -20.18
N ARG A 122 0.40 -7.99 -21.34
CA ARG A 122 0.84 -7.53 -22.67
C ARG A 122 0.27 -6.16 -23.05
N ALA A 123 -0.81 -5.73 -22.41
CA ALA A 123 -1.52 -4.51 -22.75
C ALA A 123 -1.11 -3.29 -21.90
N ILE A 124 -0.31 -3.50 -20.85
CA ILE A 124 0.18 -2.42 -20.00
C ILE A 124 1.55 -1.90 -20.47
N THR A 125 1.78 -0.62 -20.26
CA THR A 125 3.12 -0.05 -20.16
C THR A 125 3.64 -0.29 -18.75
N PRO A 126 4.71 -1.08 -18.56
CA PRO A 126 5.23 -1.37 -17.23
C PRO A 126 5.69 -0.10 -16.51
N ARG A 127 5.35 0.02 -15.25
CA ARG A 127 5.76 1.13 -14.39
C ARG A 127 6.08 0.61 -13.00
N GLY A 128 7.08 1.23 -12.36
CA GLY A 128 7.46 0.86 -11.00
C GLY A 128 6.36 1.18 -10.01
N ASP A 129 6.04 0.20 -9.16
CA ASP A 129 5.17 0.41 -8.01
C ASP A 129 5.79 1.40 -7.03
N ASN A 130 4.94 2.20 -6.40
CA ASN A 130 5.33 3.06 -5.30
C ASN A 130 4.13 3.33 -4.39
N GLN A 131 4.43 3.95 -3.26
CA GLN A 131 3.45 4.14 -2.21
C GLN A 131 2.32 5.11 -2.57
N ASP A 132 2.60 6.12 -3.40
CA ASP A 132 1.57 7.05 -3.90
C ASP A 132 0.62 6.33 -4.86
N ILE A 133 1.15 5.48 -5.75
CA ILE A 133 0.34 4.64 -6.65
C ILE A 133 -0.56 3.71 -5.84
N ARG A 134 -0.02 2.99 -4.86
CA ARG A 134 -0.83 2.13 -3.97
C ARG A 134 -1.92 2.91 -3.26
N ARG A 135 -1.61 4.12 -2.78
CA ARG A 135 -2.59 4.99 -2.12
C ARG A 135 -3.69 5.45 -3.08
N ILE A 136 -3.33 5.80 -4.31
CA ILE A 136 -4.28 6.18 -5.37
C ILE A 136 -5.19 5.00 -5.69
N ILE A 137 -4.63 3.81 -5.95
CA ILE A 137 -5.40 2.61 -6.28
C ILE A 137 -6.29 2.19 -5.11
N ASN A 138 -5.78 2.12 -3.88
CA ASN A 138 -6.61 1.82 -2.71
C ASN A 138 -7.68 2.88 -2.44
N GLY A 139 -7.38 4.16 -2.69
CA GLY A 139 -8.36 5.24 -2.62
C GLY A 139 -9.46 5.08 -3.67
N TYR A 140 -9.07 4.67 -4.89
CA TYR A 140 -9.95 4.39 -6.01
C TYR A 140 -10.90 3.24 -5.68
N LEU A 141 -10.36 2.08 -5.28
CA LEU A 141 -11.13 0.88 -4.93
C LEU A 141 -12.14 1.11 -3.81
N LYS A 142 -11.89 2.05 -2.90
CA LYS A 142 -12.81 2.41 -1.81
C LYS A 142 -13.92 3.37 -2.22
N LYS A 143 -13.65 4.26 -3.19
CA LYS A 143 -14.54 5.38 -3.54
C LYS A 143 -15.37 5.11 -4.80
N ASN A 144 -14.79 4.42 -5.78
CA ASN A 144 -15.39 4.30 -7.11
C ASN A 144 -15.99 2.90 -7.29
N GLN A 145 -17.32 2.86 -7.40
CA GLN A 145 -18.10 1.66 -7.71
C GLN A 145 -18.47 1.55 -9.20
N SER A 146 -18.07 2.55 -10.01
CA SER A 146 -18.51 2.68 -11.42
C SER A 146 -17.65 1.88 -12.39
N ASP A 147 -16.37 1.72 -12.09
CA ASP A 147 -15.43 1.01 -12.94
C ASP A 147 -15.36 -0.47 -12.55
N GLU A 148 -15.18 -1.31 -13.56
CA GLU A 148 -15.14 -2.75 -13.41
C GLU A 148 -13.79 -3.18 -12.82
N VAL A 149 -13.84 -3.97 -11.76
CA VAL A 149 -12.66 -4.59 -11.14
C VAL A 149 -12.72 -6.09 -11.39
N ILE A 150 -11.73 -6.61 -12.12
CA ILE A 150 -11.60 -8.04 -12.41
C ILE A 150 -10.59 -8.62 -11.42
N PHE A 151 -11.07 -9.45 -10.49
CA PHE A 151 -10.23 -10.25 -9.61
C PHE A 151 -9.77 -11.52 -10.33
N MET A 152 -8.51 -11.93 -10.11
CA MET A 152 -7.88 -13.05 -10.80
C MET A 152 -7.29 -14.07 -9.82
#